data_AF-A0A1F6GZI6-F1
#
_entry.id   AF-A0A1F6GZI6-F1
#
_cell.length_a   1.000
_cell.length_b   1.000
_cell.length_c   1.000
_cell.angle_alpha   90.00
_cell.angle_beta   90.00
_cell.angle_gamma   90.00
#
_symmetry.space_group_name_H-M   'P 1'
#
loop_
_entity.id
_entity.type
_entity.pdbx_description
1 polymer ?
#
loop_
_entity_poly.entity_id
_entity_poly.type
_entity_poly.pdbx_seq_one_letter_code
_entity_poly.pdbx_strand_id
1 'polypeptide(L)'
;MEAEHCYYCQGPIPSGQSFYEGRGVKVCLNCFRGAKACTHCGFPAKELKNHPKLGKVCDFCLAERPPQTQGQCHLCQREIKEGEREYAEHGVKVCLNCFNTAKSRCFTCRFPKTVSKLEGQGGVCEFCKPRLIGKGSDLAGLLGPLVPFLAAFGHPVTLPKQLVFLDWRIVLGMQKEDPPRFPVNFLDEYVHWAYPAYHLDQKIYVLPGLPAPWFVPVLCGQMAALELCQRHGLKHLGLGQARAVFPRAWVHYLTYSTALRLGHLEVAKKLRRWPEVYVGPEFEDLLRLESAKGPKGVIQLGLKRLADLTQGRW
;
A
#
# COMPACT_ATOMS: atom_id res chain seq x y z
N MET A 1 -20.33 -50.98 -38.85
CA MET A 1 -20.62 -49.87 -37.92
C MET A 1 -19.39 -49.72 -37.04
N GLU A 2 -18.72 -48.58 -37.09
CA GLU A 2 -17.62 -48.31 -36.15
C GLU A 2 -18.17 -48.30 -34.72
N ALA A 3 -17.47 -48.95 -33.80
CA ALA A 3 -17.86 -48.93 -32.40
C ALA A 3 -17.74 -47.49 -31.87
N GLU A 4 -18.79 -46.97 -31.24
CA GLU A 4 -18.73 -45.67 -30.59
C GLU A 4 -17.81 -45.75 -29.37
N HIS A 5 -16.92 -44.77 -29.18
CA HIS A 5 -15.97 -44.77 -28.07
C HIS A 5 -16.32 -43.69 -27.04
N CYS A 6 -16.14 -44.01 -25.77
CA CYS A 6 -16.32 -43.06 -24.69
C CYS A 6 -15.15 -42.08 -24.64
N TYR A 7 -15.44 -40.77 -24.73
CA TYR A 7 -14.44 -39.70 -24.62
C TYR A 7 -13.62 -39.76 -23.32
N TYR A 8 -14.22 -40.26 -22.24
CA TYR A 8 -13.60 -40.23 -20.91
C TYR A 8 -12.62 -41.39 -20.68
N CYS A 9 -13.07 -42.63 -20.92
CA CYS A 9 -12.27 -43.84 -20.67
C CYS A 9 -11.63 -44.42 -21.93
N GLN A 10 -11.93 -43.87 -23.12
CA GLN A 10 -11.46 -44.35 -24.42
C GLN A 10 -11.89 -45.79 -24.76
N GLY A 11 -12.75 -46.40 -23.95
CA GLY A 11 -13.32 -47.73 -24.19
C GLY A 11 -14.54 -47.69 -25.12
N PRO A 12 -14.89 -48.81 -25.75
CA PRO A 12 -16.09 -48.91 -26.58
C PRO A 12 -17.35 -48.74 -25.73
N ILE A 13 -18.36 -48.09 -26.30
CA ILE A 13 -19.71 -47.99 -25.77
C ILE A 13 -20.50 -49.18 -26.35
N PRO A 14 -20.92 -50.14 -25.53
CA PRO A 14 -21.71 -51.29 -25.97
C PRO A 14 -22.96 -50.87 -26.75
N SER A 15 -23.24 -51.58 -27.84
CA SER A 15 -24.45 -51.36 -28.64
C SER A 15 -25.71 -51.51 -27.77
N GLY A 16 -26.60 -50.52 -27.83
CA GLY A 16 -27.84 -50.48 -27.04
C GLY A 16 -27.71 -49.89 -25.64
N GLN A 17 -26.50 -49.53 -25.18
CA GLN A 17 -26.32 -48.81 -23.91
C GLN A 17 -26.56 -47.30 -24.09
N SER A 18 -27.32 -46.68 -23.18
CA SER A 18 -27.45 -45.21 -23.15
C SER A 18 -26.11 -44.54 -22.83
N PHE A 19 -25.91 -43.33 -23.33
CA PHE A 19 -24.74 -42.48 -23.09
C PHE A 19 -25.15 -41.01 -22.96
N TYR A 20 -24.28 -40.20 -22.38
CA TYR A 20 -24.40 -38.74 -22.46
C TYR A 20 -23.74 -38.26 -23.75
N GLU A 21 -24.42 -37.37 -24.48
CA GLU A 21 -23.89 -36.72 -25.67
C GLU A 21 -23.94 -35.20 -25.51
N GLY A 22 -22.81 -34.55 -25.75
CA GLY A 22 -22.69 -33.11 -25.66
C GLY A 22 -21.34 -32.66 -26.19
N ARG A 23 -21.27 -31.43 -26.74
CA ARG A 23 -20.03 -30.88 -27.33
C ARG A 23 -19.41 -31.78 -28.43
N GLY A 24 -20.24 -32.55 -29.14
CA GLY A 24 -19.80 -33.44 -30.23
C GLY A 24 -19.08 -34.71 -29.77
N VAL A 25 -19.13 -35.05 -28.48
CA VAL A 25 -18.51 -36.26 -27.94
C VAL A 25 -19.50 -37.09 -27.11
N LYS A 26 -19.25 -38.40 -27.03
CA LYS A 26 -20.07 -39.37 -26.28
C LYS A 26 -19.35 -39.82 -25.01
N VAL A 27 -20.08 -39.90 -23.90
CA VAL A 27 -19.57 -40.32 -22.58
C VAL A 27 -20.44 -41.45 -22.05
N CYS A 28 -19.86 -42.62 -21.79
CA CYS A 28 -20.61 -43.75 -21.23
C CYS A 28 -21.18 -43.40 -19.85
N LEU A 29 -22.33 -44.00 -19.49
CA LEU A 29 -23.02 -43.68 -18.23
C LEU A 29 -22.18 -43.91 -16.97
N ASN A 30 -21.29 -44.91 -16.98
CA ASN A 30 -20.40 -45.17 -15.86
C ASN A 30 -19.44 -44.00 -15.61
N CYS A 31 -18.84 -43.45 -16.66
CA CYS A 31 -18.00 -42.27 -16.55
C CYS A 31 -18.82 -41.02 -16.21
N PHE A 32 -20.00 -40.86 -16.80
CA PHE A 32 -20.90 -39.73 -16.53
C PHE A 32 -21.21 -39.59 -15.03
N ARG A 33 -21.62 -40.69 -14.38
CA ARG A 33 -22.03 -40.70 -12.97
C ARG A 33 -20.88 -40.41 -11.99
N GLY A 34 -19.64 -40.74 -12.36
CA GLY A 34 -18.45 -40.52 -11.52
C GLY A 34 -17.72 -39.20 -11.79
N ALA A 35 -18.04 -38.51 -12.90
CA ALA A 35 -17.33 -37.31 -13.32
C ALA A 35 -17.82 -36.06 -12.56
N LYS A 36 -16.92 -35.11 -12.33
CA LYS A 36 -17.29 -33.79 -11.83
C LYS A 36 -17.83 -32.94 -12.98
N ALA A 37 -18.95 -32.28 -12.74
CA ALA A 37 -19.58 -31.42 -13.74
C ALA A 37 -18.86 -30.07 -13.83
N CYS A 38 -18.66 -29.60 -15.07
CA CYS A 38 -18.22 -28.25 -15.36
C CYS A 38 -19.18 -27.23 -14.75
N THR A 39 -18.66 -26.28 -13.96
CA THR A 39 -19.49 -25.25 -13.30
C THR A 39 -20.19 -24.33 -14.29
N HIS A 40 -19.67 -24.22 -15.53
CA HIS A 40 -20.25 -23.34 -16.55
C HIS A 40 -21.31 -24.01 -17.43
N CYS A 41 -21.05 -25.23 -17.92
CA CYS A 41 -21.92 -25.89 -18.91
C CYS A 41 -22.47 -27.25 -18.46
N GLY A 42 -22.16 -27.71 -17.24
CA GLY A 42 -22.59 -29.00 -16.72
C GLY A 42 -21.88 -30.22 -17.33
N PHE A 43 -21.00 -30.04 -18.32
CA PHE A 43 -20.33 -31.15 -19.00
C PHE A 43 -19.51 -32.03 -18.01
N PRO A 44 -19.64 -33.36 -18.06
CA PRO A 44 -18.94 -34.32 -17.20
C PRO A 44 -17.47 -34.45 -17.63
N ALA A 45 -16.58 -33.67 -17.03
CA ALA A 45 -15.16 -33.64 -17.42
C ALA A 45 -14.30 -34.57 -16.56
N LYS A 46 -13.27 -35.15 -17.17
CA LYS A 46 -12.25 -35.97 -16.48
C LYS A 46 -11.41 -35.14 -15.53
N GLU A 47 -10.95 -34.01 -16.01
CA GLU A 47 -10.30 -32.98 -15.21
C GLU A 47 -11.02 -31.65 -15.43
N LEU A 48 -11.20 -30.90 -14.35
CA LEU A 48 -11.70 -29.53 -14.42
C LEU A 48 -10.52 -28.58 -14.19
N LYS A 49 -10.42 -27.58 -15.05
CA LYS A 49 -9.42 -26.51 -14.96
C LYS A 49 -10.03 -25.29 -14.28
N ASN A 50 -9.24 -24.59 -13.49
CA ASN A 50 -9.69 -23.35 -12.86
C ASN A 50 -9.68 -22.22 -13.89
N HIS A 51 -10.85 -21.63 -14.14
CA HIS A 51 -11.02 -20.39 -14.89
C HIS A 51 -11.37 -19.26 -13.92
N PRO A 52 -10.71 -18.10 -14.00
CA PRO A 52 -10.84 -17.01 -13.01
C PRO A 52 -12.27 -16.51 -12.81
N LYS A 53 -13.06 -16.42 -13.89
CA LYS A 53 -14.47 -15.97 -13.84
C LYS A 53 -15.50 -17.09 -13.73
N LEU A 54 -15.16 -18.30 -14.16
CA LEU A 54 -16.14 -19.37 -14.40
C LEU A 54 -16.02 -20.51 -13.39
N GLY A 55 -14.99 -20.51 -12.54
CA GLY A 55 -14.72 -21.58 -11.59
C GLY A 55 -14.09 -22.80 -12.25
N LYS A 56 -14.50 -24.00 -11.84
CA LYS A 56 -13.95 -25.28 -12.34
C LYS A 56 -14.64 -25.68 -13.65
N VAL A 57 -13.99 -25.43 -14.78
CA VAL A 57 -14.56 -25.64 -16.12
C VAL A 57 -13.89 -26.80 -16.87
N CYS A 58 -14.60 -27.36 -17.84
CA CYS A 58 -14.06 -28.35 -18.78
C CYS A 58 -13.18 -27.71 -19.86
N ASP A 59 -12.41 -28.53 -20.58
CA ASP A 59 -11.53 -28.08 -21.65
C ASP A 59 -12.27 -27.36 -22.79
N PHE A 60 -13.48 -27.80 -23.13
CA PHE A 60 -14.31 -27.12 -24.15
C PHE A 60 -14.63 -25.68 -23.75
N CYS A 61 -15.11 -25.46 -22.52
CA CYS A 61 -15.39 -24.11 -22.03
C CYS A 61 -14.13 -23.25 -21.93
N LEU A 62 -12.98 -23.85 -21.60
CA LEU A 62 -11.72 -23.15 -21.54
C LEU A 62 -11.22 -22.74 -22.94
N ALA A 63 -11.45 -23.57 -23.95
CA ALA A 63 -11.12 -23.26 -25.35
C ALA A 63 -12.04 -22.19 -25.94
N GLU A 64 -13.34 -22.24 -25.64
CA GLU A 64 -14.32 -21.23 -26.08
C GLU A 64 -14.13 -19.88 -25.39
N ARG A 65 -13.73 -19.90 -24.11
CA ARG A 65 -13.55 -18.71 -23.28
C ARG A 65 -12.23 -18.80 -22.53
N PRO A 66 -11.09 -18.60 -23.22
CA PRO A 66 -9.80 -18.60 -22.57
C PRO A 66 -9.66 -17.39 -21.64
N PRO A 67 -8.91 -17.50 -20.52
CA PRO A 67 -8.60 -16.36 -19.67
C PRO A 67 -7.92 -15.26 -20.50
N GLN A 68 -8.47 -14.05 -20.41
CA GLN A 68 -7.93 -12.91 -21.16
C GLN A 68 -6.59 -12.47 -20.58
N THR A 69 -5.70 -11.95 -21.44
CA THR A 69 -4.47 -11.30 -20.98
C THR A 69 -4.82 -9.94 -20.39
N GLN A 70 -4.46 -9.70 -19.12
CA GLN A 70 -4.69 -8.43 -18.43
C GLN A 70 -3.43 -7.54 -18.36
N GLY A 71 -2.30 -8.02 -18.90
CA GLY A 71 -1.05 -7.29 -18.98
C GLY A 71 0.13 -8.21 -19.24
N GLN A 72 1.33 -7.63 -19.25
CA GLN A 72 2.60 -8.37 -19.34
C GLN A 72 3.48 -8.03 -18.14
N CYS A 73 4.22 -9.02 -17.65
CA CYS A 73 5.16 -8.83 -16.57
C CYS A 73 6.35 -7.98 -17.04
N HIS A 74 6.57 -6.84 -16.40
CA HIS A 74 7.70 -5.94 -16.70
C HIS A 74 9.07 -6.62 -16.59
N LEU A 75 9.19 -7.67 -15.77
CA LEU A 75 10.46 -8.35 -15.51
C LEU A 75 10.73 -9.52 -16.47
N CYS A 76 9.77 -10.43 -16.65
CA CYS A 76 9.97 -11.64 -17.45
C CYS A 76 9.22 -11.65 -18.78
N GLN A 77 8.47 -10.58 -19.10
CA GLN A 77 7.67 -10.43 -20.32
C GLN A 77 6.56 -11.47 -20.53
N ARG A 78 6.35 -12.39 -19.56
CA ARG A 78 5.22 -13.32 -19.57
C ARG A 78 3.90 -12.57 -19.49
N GLU A 79 2.93 -12.98 -20.29
CA GLU A 79 1.54 -12.53 -20.15
C GLU A 79 1.01 -12.86 -18.75
N ILE A 80 0.35 -11.88 -18.14
CA ILE A 80 -0.41 -12.06 -16.91
C ILE A 80 -1.87 -12.25 -17.32
N LYS A 81 -2.42 -13.41 -16.97
CA LYS A 81 -3.80 -13.76 -17.30
C LYS A 81 -4.76 -13.24 -16.24
N GLU A 82 -6.01 -13.03 -16.61
CA GLU A 82 -7.06 -12.64 -15.68
C GLU A 82 -7.12 -13.56 -14.45
N GLY A 83 -7.29 -12.98 -13.27
CA GLY A 83 -7.33 -13.69 -11.98
C GLY A 83 -5.99 -14.20 -11.47
N GLU A 84 -4.90 -14.08 -12.25
CA GLU A 84 -3.56 -14.22 -11.68
C GLU A 84 -3.26 -13.04 -10.74
N ARG A 85 -2.59 -13.33 -9.63
CA ARG A 85 -2.12 -12.29 -8.70
C ARG A 85 -0.90 -11.58 -9.30
N GLU A 86 -0.85 -10.27 -9.12
CA GLU A 86 0.22 -9.40 -9.60
C GLU A 86 0.58 -8.33 -8.57
N TYR A 87 1.80 -7.85 -8.64
CA TYR A 87 2.20 -6.57 -8.06
C TYR A 87 2.01 -5.50 -9.13
N ALA A 88 1.39 -4.36 -8.77
CA ALA A 88 1.18 -3.25 -9.67
C ALA A 88 1.47 -1.92 -8.96
N GLU A 89 2.54 -1.24 -9.38
CA GLU A 89 2.86 0.14 -9.01
C GLU A 89 3.58 0.81 -10.20
N HIS A 90 3.68 2.14 -10.18
CA HIS A 90 4.38 2.94 -11.22
C HIS A 90 3.85 2.73 -12.66
N GLY A 91 2.59 2.29 -12.80
CA GLY A 91 2.00 2.00 -14.12
C GLY A 91 2.50 0.70 -14.75
N VAL A 92 3.28 -0.11 -14.03
CA VAL A 92 3.79 -1.40 -14.51
C VAL A 92 3.27 -2.56 -13.66
N LYS A 93 3.23 -3.76 -14.26
CA LYS A 93 2.78 -4.99 -13.61
C LYS A 93 3.92 -5.99 -13.50
N VAL A 94 3.98 -6.71 -12.38
CA VAL A 94 4.95 -7.79 -12.15
C VAL A 94 4.20 -9.03 -11.70
N CYS A 95 4.42 -10.15 -12.38
CA CYS A 95 3.80 -11.42 -11.99
C CYS A 95 4.26 -11.85 -10.58
N LEU A 96 3.37 -12.53 -9.84
CA LEU A 96 3.65 -12.92 -8.46
C LEU A 96 4.93 -13.77 -8.32
N ASN A 97 5.26 -14.60 -9.32
CA ASN A 97 6.49 -15.39 -9.30
C ASN A 97 7.75 -14.50 -9.29
N CYS A 98 7.83 -13.53 -10.20
CA CYS A 98 8.95 -12.57 -10.22
C CYS A 98 9.00 -11.73 -8.94
N PHE A 99 7.84 -11.35 -8.40
CA PHE A 99 7.78 -10.60 -7.14
C PHE A 99 8.32 -11.43 -5.95
N ASN A 100 7.92 -12.70 -5.84
CA ASN A 100 8.27 -13.57 -4.72
C ASN A 100 9.73 -14.07 -4.77
N THR A 101 10.27 -14.30 -5.96
CA THR A 101 11.63 -14.82 -6.15
C THR A 101 12.71 -13.73 -6.18
N ALA A 102 12.33 -12.46 -6.15
CA ALA A 102 13.27 -11.36 -6.16
C ALA A 102 14.17 -11.34 -4.91
N LYS A 103 15.50 -11.39 -5.13
CA LYS A 103 16.51 -11.34 -4.07
C LYS A 103 16.54 -10.02 -3.30
N SER A 104 16.15 -8.93 -3.95
CA SER A 104 16.06 -7.61 -3.35
C SER A 104 14.85 -6.87 -3.89
N ARG A 105 14.30 -5.99 -3.07
CA ARG A 105 13.15 -5.16 -3.40
C ARG A 105 13.46 -3.71 -3.04
N CYS A 106 12.84 -2.79 -3.74
CA CYS A 106 12.99 -1.37 -3.44
C CYS A 106 12.46 -1.05 -2.05
N PHE A 107 13.26 -0.39 -1.22
CA PHE A 107 12.88 0.06 0.11
C PHE A 107 11.61 0.94 0.07
N THR A 108 11.51 1.84 -0.90
CA THR A 108 10.42 2.80 -1.02
C THR A 108 9.07 2.20 -1.42
N CYS A 109 9.06 1.29 -2.40
CA CYS A 109 7.82 0.82 -3.06
C CYS A 109 7.67 -0.70 -3.14
N ARG A 110 8.64 -1.47 -2.63
CA ARG A 110 8.72 -2.93 -2.74
C ARG A 110 8.93 -3.47 -4.17
N PHE A 111 9.21 -2.62 -5.16
CA PHE A 111 9.44 -3.07 -6.55
C PHE A 111 10.58 -4.11 -6.63
N PRO A 112 10.37 -5.27 -7.29
CA PRO A 112 11.28 -6.43 -7.23
C PRO A 112 12.51 -6.35 -8.14
N LYS A 113 13.00 -5.15 -8.43
CA LYS A 113 14.26 -4.91 -9.15
C LYS A 113 14.88 -3.60 -8.66
N THR A 114 16.09 -3.69 -8.15
CA THR A 114 16.83 -2.54 -7.63
C THR A 114 17.94 -2.18 -8.60
N VAL A 115 18.21 -0.88 -8.77
CA VAL A 115 19.23 -0.33 -9.68
C VAL A 115 20.34 0.41 -8.94
N SER A 116 20.11 0.73 -7.67
CA SER A 116 21.08 1.36 -6.78
C SER A 116 20.77 1.02 -5.33
N LYS A 117 21.71 1.31 -4.43
CA LYS A 117 21.54 1.15 -2.98
C LYS A 117 21.63 2.52 -2.30
N LEU A 118 20.68 2.80 -1.41
CA LEU A 118 20.78 3.88 -0.44
C LEU A 118 21.53 3.35 0.77
N GLU A 119 22.55 4.11 1.18
CA GLU A 119 23.29 3.83 2.40
C GLU A 119 22.34 3.80 3.60
N GLY A 120 22.47 2.77 4.44
CA GLY A 120 21.61 2.55 5.62
C GLY A 120 20.20 2.02 5.36
N GLN A 121 19.67 2.04 4.12
CA GLN A 121 18.26 1.69 3.85
C GLN A 121 18.04 0.52 2.90
N GLY A 122 18.98 0.25 1.99
CA GLY A 122 18.87 -0.85 1.05
C GLY A 122 18.58 -0.41 -0.39
N GLY A 123 17.95 -1.28 -1.17
CA GLY A 123 17.84 -1.10 -2.62
C GLY A 123 16.78 -0.08 -3.05
N VAL A 124 17.00 0.55 -4.21
CA VAL A 124 16.06 1.48 -4.85
C VAL A 124 15.84 1.08 -6.30
N CYS A 125 14.60 1.11 -6.77
CA CYS A 125 14.26 0.82 -8.17
C CYS A 125 14.42 2.04 -9.08
N GLU A 126 14.40 1.79 -10.39
CA GLU A 126 14.47 2.81 -11.43
C GLU A 126 13.35 3.86 -11.33
N PHE A 127 12.16 3.49 -10.85
CA PHE A 127 11.01 4.39 -10.74
C PHE A 127 11.09 5.34 -9.55
N CYS A 128 11.63 4.86 -8.42
CA CYS A 128 11.74 5.66 -7.20
C CYS A 128 12.97 6.58 -7.23
N LYS A 129 14.09 6.12 -7.80
CA LYS A 129 15.37 6.84 -7.80
C LYS A 129 15.27 8.32 -8.23
N PRO A 130 14.56 8.69 -9.31
CA PRO A 130 14.47 10.09 -9.75
C PRO A 130 13.67 11.00 -8.80
N ARG A 131 12.87 10.41 -7.89
CA ARG A 131 11.97 11.14 -7.00
C ARG A 131 12.54 11.30 -5.60
N LEU A 132 13.74 10.78 -5.34
CA LEU A 132 14.35 10.76 -4.03
C LEU A 132 14.99 12.10 -3.68
N ILE A 133 14.81 12.53 -2.43
CA ILE A 133 15.55 13.66 -1.86
C ILE A 133 16.95 13.17 -1.47
N GLY A 134 17.98 13.89 -1.92
CA GLY A 134 19.39 13.59 -1.67
C GLY A 134 20.22 14.81 -1.33
N LYS A 135 21.53 14.61 -1.12
CA LYS A 135 22.53 15.67 -0.89
C LYS A 135 22.62 16.53 -2.15
N GLY A 136 21.90 17.65 -2.19
CA GLY A 136 21.81 18.55 -3.35
C GLY A 136 20.40 18.77 -3.89
N SER A 137 19.37 18.15 -3.32
CA SER A 137 17.99 18.48 -3.66
C SER A 137 17.69 19.95 -3.33
N ASP A 138 16.96 20.62 -4.24
CA ASP A 138 16.52 21.99 -4.06
C ASP A 138 15.47 22.09 -2.94
N LEU A 139 15.94 22.44 -1.74
CA LEU A 139 15.07 22.59 -0.58
C LEU A 139 14.10 23.77 -0.74
N ALA A 140 14.53 24.84 -1.43
CA ALA A 140 13.67 25.99 -1.69
C ALA A 140 12.54 25.60 -2.64
N GLY A 141 12.80 24.77 -3.65
CA GLY A 141 11.78 24.19 -4.52
C GLY A 141 10.83 23.24 -3.78
N LEU A 142 11.36 22.40 -2.87
CA LEU A 142 10.55 21.46 -2.08
C LEU A 142 9.62 22.16 -1.07
N LEU A 143 10.13 23.19 -0.38
CA LEU A 143 9.38 23.94 0.63
C LEU A 143 8.67 25.16 0.06
N GLY A 144 9.00 25.56 -1.17
CA GLY A 144 8.47 26.73 -1.85
C GLY A 144 6.95 26.84 -1.81
N PRO A 145 6.18 25.74 -2.04
CA PRO A 145 4.73 25.77 -1.92
C PRO A 145 4.20 26.07 -0.51
N LEU A 146 4.96 25.77 0.55
CA LEU A 146 4.54 26.02 1.94
C LEU A 146 4.68 27.49 2.34
N VAL A 147 5.67 28.20 1.79
CA VAL A 147 5.98 29.59 2.17
C VAL A 147 4.80 30.54 1.93
N PRO A 148 4.21 30.65 0.71
CA PRO A 148 3.10 31.56 0.47
C PRO A 148 1.84 31.13 1.22
N PHE A 149 1.64 29.82 1.40
CA PHE A 149 0.54 29.29 2.20
C PHE A 149 0.63 29.78 3.64
N LEU A 150 1.75 29.56 4.32
CA LEU A 150 1.93 29.95 5.73
C LEU A 150 1.95 31.48 5.90
N ALA A 151 2.54 32.21 4.95
CA ALA A 151 2.54 33.67 4.96
C ALA A 151 1.10 34.25 4.88
N ALA A 152 0.20 33.64 4.12
CA ALA A 152 -1.21 34.06 4.04
C ALA A 152 -1.96 33.94 5.38
N PHE A 153 -1.46 33.14 6.33
CA PHE A 153 -2.01 33.00 7.68
C PHE A 153 -1.19 33.79 8.73
N GLY A 154 -0.32 34.70 8.30
CA GLY A 154 0.50 35.51 9.23
C GLY A 154 1.65 34.74 9.87
N HIS A 155 2.05 33.60 9.30
CA HIS A 155 3.18 32.80 9.78
C HIS A 155 4.38 33.00 8.83
N PRO A 156 5.28 33.97 9.08
CA PRO A 156 6.49 34.12 8.28
C PRO A 156 7.39 32.89 8.47
N VAL A 157 7.67 32.18 7.38
CA VAL A 157 8.48 30.97 7.41
C VAL A 157 9.92 31.33 7.12
N THR A 158 10.79 31.10 8.09
CA THR A 158 12.22 30.99 7.79
C THR A 158 12.48 29.56 7.35
N LEU A 159 12.80 29.37 6.07
CA LEU A 159 13.14 28.04 5.57
C LEU A 159 14.41 27.56 6.30
N PRO A 160 14.43 26.30 6.79
CA PRO A 160 15.64 25.74 7.35
C PRO A 160 16.74 25.76 6.30
N LYS A 161 17.94 26.20 6.70
CA LYS A 161 19.05 26.41 5.78
C LYS A 161 19.68 25.10 5.29
N GLN A 162 19.39 23.99 5.95
CA GLN A 162 20.05 22.71 5.68
C GLN A 162 19.14 21.52 6.00
N LEU A 163 19.17 20.52 5.10
CA LEU A 163 18.72 19.16 5.40
C LEU A 163 19.87 18.34 5.97
N VAL A 164 19.62 17.64 7.06
CA VAL A 164 20.55 16.66 7.62
C VAL A 164 20.03 15.28 7.31
N PHE A 165 20.77 14.52 6.50
CA PHE A 165 20.41 13.14 6.19
C PHE A 165 20.95 12.21 7.27
N LEU A 166 20.07 11.45 7.92
CA LEU A 166 20.43 10.51 9.00
C LEU A 166 19.98 9.09 8.68
N ASP A 167 20.73 8.11 9.18
CA ASP A 167 20.30 6.72 9.15
C ASP A 167 18.92 6.57 9.82
N TRP A 168 18.04 5.77 9.23
CA TRP A 168 16.66 5.60 9.68
C TRP A 168 16.57 5.12 11.13
N ARG A 169 17.56 4.34 11.61
CA ARG A 169 17.65 3.86 12.99
C ARG A 169 17.85 5.02 13.96
N ILE A 170 18.63 6.02 13.56
CA ILE A 170 18.84 7.23 14.36
C ILE A 170 17.54 8.02 14.41
N VAL A 171 16.92 8.28 13.25
CA VAL A 171 15.64 9.02 13.19
C VAL A 171 14.54 8.32 13.99
N LEU A 172 14.54 6.99 14.00
CA LEU A 172 13.61 6.19 14.81
C LEU A 172 13.92 6.28 16.31
N GLY A 173 15.18 6.15 16.72
CA GLY A 173 15.60 6.30 18.12
C GLY A 173 15.35 7.71 18.68
N MET A 174 15.28 8.73 17.83
CA MET A 174 14.86 10.09 18.21
C MET A 174 13.35 10.19 18.50
N GLN A 175 12.53 9.25 18.03
CA GLN A 175 11.07 9.28 18.13
C GLN A 175 10.48 8.20 19.06
N LYS A 176 11.22 7.11 19.30
CA LYS A 176 10.80 5.96 20.10
C LYS A 176 11.95 5.50 21.00
N GLU A 177 11.64 5.26 22.27
CA GLU A 177 12.60 4.71 23.24
C GLU A 177 12.92 3.24 22.93
N ASP A 178 11.91 2.46 22.54
CA ASP A 178 12.06 1.06 22.18
C ASP A 178 12.24 0.85 20.67
N PRO A 179 13.23 0.05 20.23
CA PRO A 179 13.36 -0.33 18.83
C PRO A 179 12.18 -1.22 18.39
N PRO A 180 11.84 -1.22 17.09
CA PRO A 180 10.78 -2.08 16.57
C PRO A 180 11.18 -3.55 16.78
N ARG A 181 10.18 -4.38 17.12
CA ARG A 181 10.38 -5.81 17.38
C ARG A 181 10.77 -6.62 16.13
N PHE A 182 10.76 -6.00 14.95
CA PHE A 182 11.06 -6.62 13.67
C PHE A 182 11.91 -5.68 12.80
N PRO A 183 12.71 -6.24 11.88
CA PRO A 183 13.49 -5.44 10.95
C PRO A 183 12.57 -4.62 10.04
N VAL A 184 12.87 -3.33 9.90
CA VAL A 184 12.22 -2.44 8.95
C VAL A 184 12.90 -2.64 7.59
N ASN A 185 12.20 -3.25 6.65
CA ASN A 185 12.74 -3.55 5.32
C ASN A 185 12.23 -2.58 4.25
N PHE A 186 11.15 -1.86 4.55
CA PHE A 186 10.46 -0.98 3.60
C PHE A 186 9.98 0.31 4.26
N LEU A 187 9.76 1.34 3.44
CA LEU A 187 9.30 2.66 3.89
C LEU A 187 7.90 2.60 4.52
N ASP A 188 7.01 1.76 4.01
CA ASP A 188 5.66 1.58 4.59
C ASP A 188 5.71 0.96 6.00
N GLU A 189 6.64 0.03 6.23
CA GLU A 189 6.93 -0.51 7.57
C GLU A 189 7.54 0.57 8.47
N TYR A 190 8.44 1.39 7.94
CA TYR A 190 9.04 2.49 8.69
C TYR A 190 8.00 3.50 9.17
N VAL A 191 7.09 3.94 8.28
CA VAL A 191 6.09 4.96 8.62
C VAL A 191 5.05 4.49 9.62
N HIS A 192 4.96 3.18 9.87
CA HIS A 192 4.17 2.64 10.97
C HIS A 192 4.74 3.03 12.34
N TRP A 193 6.05 3.28 12.42
CA TRP A 193 6.76 3.51 13.68
C TRP A 193 7.21 4.95 13.85
N ALA A 194 7.59 5.61 12.77
CA ALA A 194 8.20 6.94 12.80
C ALA A 194 7.92 7.73 11.53
N TYR A 195 7.94 9.05 11.67
CA TYR A 195 7.89 9.94 10.53
C TYR A 195 9.28 10.05 9.89
N PRO A 196 9.40 9.99 8.54
CA PRO A 196 10.69 9.94 7.84
C PRO A 196 11.37 11.31 7.67
N ALA A 197 10.79 12.36 8.24
CA ALA A 197 11.44 13.64 8.45
C ALA A 197 11.17 14.04 9.91
N TYR A 198 12.03 14.87 10.48
CA TYR A 198 11.97 15.30 11.88
C TYR A 198 12.58 16.70 12.00
N HIS A 199 11.94 17.62 12.72
CA HIS A 199 12.46 18.98 12.92
C HIS A 199 12.95 19.16 14.35
N LEU A 200 14.22 19.52 14.53
CA LEU A 200 14.84 19.77 15.83
C LEU A 200 15.96 20.80 15.70
N ASP A 201 16.00 21.77 16.62
CA ASP A 201 17.04 22.80 16.69
C ASP A 201 17.26 23.52 15.34
N GLN A 202 16.16 23.99 14.74
CA GLN A 202 16.14 24.69 13.44
C GLN A 202 16.67 23.87 12.24
N LYS A 203 16.86 22.55 12.42
CA LYS A 203 17.29 21.63 11.37
C LYS A 203 16.17 20.65 11.05
N ILE A 204 16.06 20.29 9.78
CA ILE A 204 15.23 19.16 9.36
C ILE A 204 16.14 17.96 9.12
N TYR A 205 15.92 16.93 9.91
CA TYR A 205 16.51 15.62 9.74
C TYR A 205 15.62 14.80 8.81
N VAL A 206 16.17 14.24 7.75
CA VAL A 206 15.40 13.53 6.71
C VAL A 206 16.01 12.17 6.49
N LEU A 207 15.13 11.17 6.35
CA LEU A 207 15.49 9.85 5.86
C LEU A 207 16.11 9.98 4.45
N PRO A 208 17.36 9.54 4.22
CA PRO A 208 17.96 9.51 2.89
C PRO A 208 17.01 8.85 1.88
N GLY A 209 16.76 9.43 0.72
CA GLY A 209 15.84 8.80 -0.22
C GLY A 209 14.38 8.70 0.22
N LEU A 210 13.94 9.61 1.10
CA LEU A 210 12.53 9.97 1.19
C LEU A 210 12.05 10.49 -0.19
N PRO A 211 10.98 9.95 -0.78
CA PRO A 211 10.48 10.50 -2.03
C PRO A 211 9.90 11.89 -1.80
N ALA A 212 10.15 12.82 -2.71
CA ALA A 212 9.68 14.20 -2.60
C ALA A 212 8.18 14.35 -2.24
N PRO A 213 7.24 13.55 -2.80
CA PRO A 213 5.83 13.63 -2.42
C PRO A 213 5.52 13.33 -0.95
N TRP A 214 6.42 12.66 -0.22
CA TRP A 214 6.27 12.41 1.20
C TRP A 214 6.74 13.57 2.08
N PHE A 215 7.66 14.39 1.57
CA PHE A 215 8.43 15.31 2.40
C PHE A 215 7.57 16.36 3.07
N VAL A 216 6.80 17.12 2.29
CA VAL A 216 5.94 18.18 2.82
C VAL A 216 4.85 17.63 3.76
N PRO A 217 4.07 16.59 3.40
CA PRO A 217 3.08 16.00 4.30
C PRO A 217 3.66 15.60 5.65
N VAL A 218 4.79 14.88 5.64
CA VAL A 218 5.47 14.39 6.84
C VAL A 218 6.00 15.54 7.69
N LEU A 219 6.59 16.56 7.06
CA LEU A 219 7.08 17.74 7.77
C LEU A 219 5.95 18.49 8.46
N CYS A 220 4.79 18.65 7.82
CA CYS A 220 3.62 19.27 8.44
C CYS A 220 3.14 18.50 9.67
N GLY A 221 3.07 17.16 9.59
CA GLY A 221 2.76 16.33 10.76
C GLY A 221 3.76 16.54 11.91
N GLN A 222 5.05 16.55 11.59
CA GLN A 222 6.09 16.78 12.60
C GLN A 222 6.03 18.16 13.25
N MET A 223 5.76 19.20 12.48
CA MET A 223 5.58 20.54 13.04
C MET A 223 4.38 20.60 13.98
N ALA A 224 3.27 19.94 13.62
CA ALA A 224 2.12 19.82 14.52
C ALA A 224 2.46 19.02 15.78
N ALA A 225 3.25 17.94 15.67
CA ALA A 225 3.71 17.18 16.83
C ALA A 225 4.58 18.02 17.77
N LEU A 226 5.52 18.80 17.20
CA LEU A 226 6.41 19.69 17.95
C LEU A 226 5.61 20.78 18.67
N GLU A 227 4.67 21.43 17.99
CA GLU A 227 3.79 22.44 18.59
C GLU A 227 3.04 21.86 19.79
N LEU A 228 2.43 20.69 19.63
CA LEU A 228 1.72 20.00 20.71
C LEU A 228 2.65 19.68 21.88
N CYS A 229 3.84 19.15 21.61
CA CYS A 229 4.81 18.86 22.66
C CYS A 229 5.20 20.12 23.44
N GLN A 230 5.52 21.21 22.75
CA GLN A 230 5.88 22.48 23.38
C GLN A 230 4.72 23.07 24.18
N ARG A 231 3.53 23.11 23.60
CA ARG A 231 2.33 23.71 24.22
C ARG A 231 1.88 22.97 25.48
N HIS A 232 2.10 21.66 25.52
CA HIS A 232 1.64 20.79 26.61
C HIS A 232 2.79 20.30 27.51
N GLY A 233 4.02 20.80 27.33
CA GLY A 233 5.18 20.36 28.11
C GLY A 233 5.49 18.85 27.96
N LEU A 234 5.11 18.24 26.84
CA LEU A 234 5.35 16.83 26.57
C LEU A 234 6.75 16.65 25.99
N LYS A 235 7.52 15.69 26.50
CA LYS A 235 8.84 15.35 25.95
C LYS A 235 8.75 14.82 24.51
N HIS A 236 7.74 14.00 24.24
CA HIS A 236 7.45 13.43 22.92
C HIS A 236 6.00 12.91 22.93
N LEU A 237 5.41 12.71 21.76
CA LEU A 237 4.09 12.11 21.64
C LEU A 237 4.12 10.59 21.79
N GLY A 238 5.01 9.95 22.58
CA GLY A 238 5.32 8.49 22.58
C GLY A 238 4.18 7.47 22.77
N LEU A 239 4.51 6.19 22.57
CA LEU A 239 3.65 5.04 22.92
C LEU A 239 3.40 4.99 24.44
N GLY A 240 2.23 4.51 24.86
CA GLY A 240 1.95 4.13 26.26
C GLY A 240 1.26 5.20 27.11
N GLN A 241 1.17 6.45 26.66
CA GLN A 241 0.33 7.44 27.32
C GLN A 241 -1.06 7.40 26.67
N ALA A 242 -2.07 6.88 27.38
CA ALA A 242 -3.47 6.95 26.93
C ALA A 242 -3.89 8.38 26.53
N ARG A 243 -3.25 9.38 27.14
CA ARG A 243 -3.39 10.82 26.83
C ARG A 243 -2.83 11.25 25.47
N ALA A 244 -1.99 10.44 24.82
CA ALA A 244 -1.35 10.76 23.55
C ALA A 244 -2.09 10.21 22.32
N VAL A 245 -3.18 9.45 22.50
CA VAL A 245 -3.90 8.82 21.37
C VAL A 245 -4.49 9.88 20.43
N PHE A 246 -5.26 10.84 20.97
CA PHE A 246 -5.83 11.91 20.15
C PHE A 246 -4.77 12.83 19.53
N PRO A 247 -3.75 13.33 20.27
CA PRO A 247 -2.61 14.06 19.67
C PRO A 247 -1.95 13.34 18.50
N ARG A 248 -1.71 12.03 18.60
CA ARG A 248 -1.15 11.25 17.50
C ARG A 248 -2.11 11.15 16.32
N ALA A 249 -3.40 10.91 16.58
CA ALA A 249 -4.43 10.87 15.53
C ALA A 249 -4.52 12.21 14.80
N TRP A 250 -4.44 13.32 15.55
CA TRP A 250 -4.43 14.68 15.03
C TRP A 250 -3.23 14.93 14.10
N VAL A 251 -2.02 14.59 14.56
CA VAL A 251 -0.80 14.74 13.76
C VAL A 251 -0.85 13.88 12.49
N HIS A 252 -1.30 12.63 12.61
CA HIS A 252 -1.44 11.72 11.48
C HIS A 252 -2.49 12.21 10.49
N TYR A 253 -3.61 12.72 11.00
CA TYR A 253 -4.66 13.36 10.22
C TYR A 253 -4.14 14.55 9.43
N LEU A 254 -3.38 15.46 10.06
CA LEU A 254 -2.77 16.60 9.36
C LEU A 254 -1.81 16.15 8.27
N THR A 255 -0.99 15.13 8.53
CA THR A 255 -0.09 14.52 7.54
C THR A 255 -0.88 14.02 6.32
N TYR A 256 -1.91 13.21 6.56
CA TYR A 256 -2.80 12.67 5.53
C TYR A 256 -3.51 13.78 4.74
N SER A 257 -4.08 14.74 5.46
CA SER A 257 -4.87 15.86 4.95
C SER A 257 -4.03 16.76 4.03
N THR A 258 -2.77 17.02 4.41
CA THR A 258 -1.79 17.73 3.59
C THR A 258 -1.45 16.94 2.33
N ALA A 259 -1.16 15.63 2.42
CA ALA A 259 -0.89 14.80 1.25
C ALA A 259 -2.05 14.82 0.24
N LEU A 260 -3.30 14.75 0.74
CA LEU A 260 -4.49 14.79 -0.11
C LEU A 260 -4.62 16.15 -0.83
N ARG A 261 -4.45 17.26 -0.11
CA ARG A 261 -4.58 18.63 -0.64
C ARG A 261 -3.48 18.99 -1.63
N LEU A 262 -2.30 18.40 -1.49
CA LEU A 262 -1.19 18.53 -2.45
C LEU A 262 -1.33 17.60 -3.67
N GLY A 263 -2.42 16.83 -3.77
CA GLY A 263 -2.64 15.88 -4.87
C GLY A 263 -1.74 14.64 -4.81
N HIS A 264 -1.09 14.37 -3.69
CA HIS A 264 -0.23 13.19 -3.50
C HIS A 264 -1.05 11.96 -3.09
N LEU A 265 -1.94 11.52 -3.98
CA LEU A 265 -2.95 10.48 -3.69
C LEU A 265 -2.35 9.14 -3.20
N GLU A 266 -1.23 8.70 -3.77
CA GLU A 266 -0.55 7.47 -3.33
C GLU A 266 0.03 7.59 -1.92
N VAL A 267 0.52 8.78 -1.55
CA VAL A 267 1.01 9.05 -0.19
C VAL A 267 -0.17 9.06 0.78
N ALA A 268 -1.27 9.75 0.43
CA ALA A 268 -2.48 9.78 1.24
C ALA A 268 -3.07 8.37 1.45
N LYS A 269 -3.10 7.54 0.41
CA LYS A 269 -3.54 6.13 0.49
C LYS A 269 -2.67 5.31 1.45
N LYS A 270 -1.35 5.49 1.41
CA LYS A 270 -0.42 4.83 2.33
C LYS A 270 -0.63 5.33 3.77
N LEU A 271 -0.69 6.65 3.99
CA LEU A 271 -0.95 7.23 5.31
C LEU A 271 -2.29 6.75 5.91
N ARG A 272 -3.36 6.69 5.11
CA ARG A 272 -4.65 6.17 5.56
C ARG A 272 -4.61 4.71 6.01
N ARG A 273 -3.81 3.87 5.32
CA ARG A 273 -3.69 2.44 5.65
C ARG A 273 -2.90 2.18 6.93
N TRP A 274 -2.01 3.10 7.31
CA TRP A 274 -1.00 2.84 8.33
C TRP A 274 -1.00 3.84 9.52
N PRO A 275 -2.14 4.24 10.10
CA PRO A 275 -2.08 4.74 11.47
C PRO A 275 -1.60 3.62 12.41
N GLU A 276 -0.92 3.96 13.50
CA GLU A 276 -0.64 3.00 14.57
C GLU A 276 -1.96 2.39 15.06
N VAL A 277 -1.99 1.08 15.39
CA VAL A 277 -3.26 0.34 15.61
C VAL A 277 -4.18 1.03 16.62
N TYR A 278 -3.62 1.55 17.71
CA TYR A 278 -4.37 2.25 18.76
C TYR A 278 -4.79 3.67 18.38
N VAL A 279 -4.16 4.28 17.36
CA VAL A 279 -4.49 5.60 16.81
C VAL A 279 -5.61 5.50 15.77
N GLY A 280 -5.76 4.33 15.14
CA GLY A 280 -6.73 4.07 14.07
C GLY A 280 -8.15 4.57 14.34
N PRO A 281 -8.79 4.24 15.48
CA PRO A 281 -10.16 4.68 15.75
C PRO A 281 -10.32 6.20 15.76
N GLU A 282 -9.44 6.92 16.45
CA GLU A 282 -9.46 8.39 16.54
C GLU A 282 -9.17 9.05 15.18
N PHE A 283 -8.28 8.45 14.38
CA PHE A 283 -8.01 8.92 13.03
C PHE A 283 -9.23 8.76 12.11
N GLU A 284 -9.90 7.61 12.14
CA GLU A 284 -11.13 7.39 11.36
C GLU A 284 -12.26 8.32 11.81
N ASP A 285 -12.35 8.67 13.10
CA ASP A 285 -13.30 9.66 13.60
C ASP A 285 -13.07 11.05 12.99
N LEU A 286 -11.81 11.48 12.89
CA LEU A 286 -11.44 12.73 12.22
C LEU A 286 -11.81 12.70 10.73
N LEU A 287 -11.60 11.57 10.03
CA LEU A 287 -12.00 11.41 8.62
C LEU A 287 -13.53 11.44 8.42
N ARG A 288 -14.28 10.79 9.32
CA ARG A 288 -15.75 10.82 9.32
C ARG A 288 -16.26 12.23 9.55
N LEU A 289 -15.63 12.95 10.49
CA LEU A 289 -15.98 14.33 10.79
C LEU A 289 -15.66 15.28 9.63
N GLU A 290 -14.53 15.12 8.95
CA GLU A 290 -14.22 15.90 7.74
C GLU A 290 -15.28 15.67 6.66
N SER A 291 -15.68 14.43 6.45
CA SER A 291 -16.73 14.08 5.48
C SER A 291 -18.08 14.72 5.83
N ALA A 292 -18.42 14.81 7.12
CA ALA A 292 -19.71 15.33 7.58
C ALA A 292 -19.77 16.86 7.73
N LYS A 293 -18.68 17.48 8.21
CA LYS A 293 -18.64 18.90 8.62
C LYS A 293 -17.55 19.71 7.93
N GLY A 294 -16.82 19.10 7.00
CA GLY A 294 -15.70 19.70 6.33
C GLY A 294 -14.48 19.93 7.24
N PRO A 295 -13.42 20.54 6.71
CA PRO A 295 -12.16 20.76 7.43
C PRO A 295 -12.34 21.65 8.68
N LYS A 296 -13.26 22.62 8.61
CA LYS A 296 -13.57 23.51 9.74
C LYS A 296 -14.08 22.74 10.96
N GLY A 297 -14.95 21.74 10.75
CA GLY A 297 -15.47 20.91 11.84
C GLY A 297 -14.37 20.09 12.52
N VAL A 298 -13.43 19.55 11.75
CA VAL A 298 -12.28 18.83 12.28
C VAL A 298 -11.37 19.74 13.10
N ILE A 299 -11.09 20.95 12.60
CA ILE A 299 -10.28 21.95 13.31
C ILE A 299 -10.93 22.33 14.65
N GLN A 300 -12.24 22.58 14.67
CA GLN A 300 -12.96 22.90 15.90
C GLN A 300 -12.88 21.77 16.93
N LEU A 301 -13.05 20.50 16.50
CA LEU A 301 -12.88 19.35 17.40
C LEU A 301 -11.45 19.25 17.91
N GLY A 302 -10.46 19.41 17.02
CA GLY A 302 -9.04 19.43 17.35
C GLY A 302 -8.73 20.44 18.44
N LEU A 303 -9.09 21.71 18.22
CA LEU A 303 -8.89 22.78 19.19
C LEU A 303 -9.54 22.47 20.54
N LYS A 304 -10.76 21.94 20.55
CA LYS A 304 -11.47 21.57 21.78
C LYS A 304 -10.72 20.47 22.55
N ARG A 305 -10.47 19.32 21.92
CA ARG A 305 -9.85 18.17 22.60
C ARG A 305 -8.40 18.43 22.98
N LEU A 306 -7.67 19.23 22.20
CA LEU A 306 -6.32 19.65 22.57
C LEU A 306 -6.33 20.60 23.78
N ALA A 307 -7.32 21.50 23.90
CA ALA A 307 -7.48 22.32 25.10
C ALA A 307 -7.81 21.49 26.35
N ASP A 308 -8.58 20.40 26.20
CA ASP A 308 -8.89 19.49 27.30
C ASP A 308 -7.63 18.79 27.86
N LEU A 309 -6.60 18.54 27.01
CA LEU A 309 -5.28 18.03 27.45
C LEU A 309 -4.58 18.99 28.42
N THR A 310 -4.62 20.29 28.15
CA THR A 310 -4.01 21.30 29.05
C THR A 310 -4.70 21.37 30.41
N GLN A 311 -5.99 21.04 30.49
CA GLN A 311 -6.77 21.18 31.73
C GLN A 311 -6.81 19.92 32.57
N GLY A 312 -6.18 18.82 32.11
CA GLY A 312 -6.25 17.53 32.79
C GLY A 312 -7.66 16.92 32.83
N ARG A 313 -8.58 17.41 32.00
CA ARG A 313 -9.98 16.96 31.94
C ARG A 313 -10.10 15.91 30.83
N TRP A 314 -10.06 14.64 31.19
CA TRP A 314 -10.26 13.51 30.28
C TRP A 314 -11.09 12.43 30.97
#